data_AF-A0A7S2NY77-F1
#
_entry.id   AF-A0A7S2NY77-F1
#
_cell.length_a   1.000
_cell.length_b   1.000
_cell.length_c   1.000
_cell.angle_alpha   90.00
_cell.angle_beta   90.00
_cell.angle_gamma   90.00
#
_symmetry.space_group_name_H-M   'P 1'
#
loop_
_entity.id
_entity.type
_entity.pdbx_description
1 polymer ?
#
loop_
_entity_poly.entity_id
_entity_poly.type
_entity_poly.pdbx_seq_one_letter_code
_entity_poly.pdbx_strand_id
1 'polypeptide(L)'
;MMEETFVWMVVVAWYTTHHVPFVSDGLTIAMSTGPLKLLFSLFFSIFKTQQIVGAVELAAKAVAAEDLLPHSAYFPVAIAPCLLCGFLGGCGGAFLPLSTGLKPIEEGRVWNVRAAFFAPCIYVAATRYFGCDLLDAKMGICLFRLLGEVFPGPRDAALAPVTAALYASTRVRSSVVVPVAKDFSLGA
;
A
#
# COMPACT_ATOMS: atom_id res chain seq x y z
N MET A 1 24.89 -1.20 -10.81
CA MET A 1 25.35 -1.91 -9.60
C MET A 1 24.25 -2.20 -8.57
N MET A 2 23.62 -1.22 -7.90
CA MET A 2 22.57 -1.55 -6.90
C MET A 2 21.31 -2.16 -7.53
N GLU A 3 20.86 -1.66 -8.68
CA GLU A 3 19.66 -2.15 -9.38
C GLU A 3 19.82 -3.60 -9.86
N GLU A 4 20.98 -3.95 -10.43
CA GLU A 4 21.29 -5.32 -10.86
C GLU A 4 21.29 -6.29 -9.68
N THR A 5 21.84 -5.88 -8.54
CA THR A 5 21.82 -6.68 -7.31
C THR A 5 20.38 -6.95 -6.87
N PHE A 6 19.49 -5.96 -7.00
CA PHE A 6 18.07 -6.11 -6.66
C PHE A 6 17.38 -7.16 -7.54
N VAL A 7 17.65 -7.14 -8.85
CA VAL A 7 17.13 -8.14 -9.80
C VAL A 7 17.60 -9.54 -9.40
N TRP A 8 18.89 -9.72 -9.12
CA TRP A 8 19.43 -11.01 -8.70
C TRP A 8 18.84 -11.49 -7.37
N MET A 9 18.66 -10.60 -6.39
CA MET A 9 18.02 -10.95 -5.12
C MET A 9 16.58 -11.43 -5.32
N VAL A 10 15.80 -10.78 -6.20
CA VAL A 10 14.41 -11.19 -6.51
C VAL A 10 14.39 -12.53 -7.25
N VAL A 11 15.29 -12.75 -8.21
CA VAL A 11 15.39 -14.04 -8.93
C VAL A 11 15.77 -15.17 -7.99
N VAL A 12 16.73 -14.95 -7.09
CA VAL A 12 17.13 -15.94 -6.08
C VAL A 12 16.00 -16.20 -5.08
N ALA A 13 15.30 -15.17 -4.62
CA ALA A 13 14.15 -15.33 -3.73
C ALA A 13 13.01 -16.12 -4.40
N TRP A 14 12.71 -15.83 -5.67
CA TRP A 14 11.74 -16.59 -6.45
C TRP A 14 12.17 -18.04 -6.64
N TYR A 15 13.42 -18.28 -7.04
CA TYR A 15 13.94 -19.62 -7.26
C TYR A 15 13.92 -20.46 -5.98
N THR A 16 14.40 -19.90 -4.87
CA THR A 16 14.43 -20.62 -3.58
C THR A 16 13.02 -20.90 -3.06
N THR A 17 12.08 -19.97 -3.20
CA THR A 17 10.69 -20.19 -2.77
C THR A 17 9.93 -21.17 -3.65
N HIS A 18 10.20 -21.28 -4.96
CA HIS A 18 9.48 -22.21 -5.84
C HIS A 18 10.13 -23.59 -5.97
N HIS A 19 11.47 -23.66 -5.99
CA HIS A 19 12.18 -24.90 -6.33
C HIS A 19 12.83 -25.60 -5.14
N VAL A 20 12.92 -24.95 -3.97
CA VAL A 20 13.48 -25.57 -2.76
C VAL A 20 12.35 -25.83 -1.76
N PRO A 21 11.78 -27.05 -1.70
CA PRO A 21 10.55 -27.34 -0.95
C PRO A 21 10.71 -27.07 0.55
N PHE A 22 11.88 -27.38 1.14
CA PHE A 22 12.15 -27.07 2.54
C PHE A 22 12.04 -25.57 2.88
N VAL A 23 12.42 -24.69 1.94
CA VAL A 23 12.33 -23.24 2.13
C VAL A 23 10.87 -22.78 2.01
N SER A 24 10.13 -23.29 1.02
CA SER A 24 8.70 -22.98 0.84
C SER A 24 7.86 -23.42 2.03
N ASP A 25 8.04 -24.67 2.48
CA ASP A 25 7.29 -25.24 3.59
C ASP A 25 7.67 -24.58 4.91
N GLY A 26 8.97 -24.34 5.12
CA GLY A 26 9.48 -23.59 6.28
C GLY A 26 8.92 -22.17 6.34
N LEU A 27 8.83 -21.47 5.20
CA LEU A 27 8.25 -20.12 5.14
C LEU A 27 6.73 -20.16 5.40
N THR A 28 6.04 -21.18 4.90
CA THR A 28 4.59 -21.35 5.13
C THR A 28 4.29 -21.60 6.61
N ILE A 29 5.08 -22.46 7.26
CA ILE A 29 5.00 -22.72 8.71
C ILE A 29 5.37 -21.46 9.48
N ALA A 30 6.41 -20.73 9.05
CA ALA A 30 6.76 -19.47 9.66
C ALA A 30 5.60 -18.46 9.60
N MET A 31 4.95 -18.32 8.45
CA MET A 31 3.80 -17.43 8.27
C MET A 31 2.52 -17.88 9.01
N SER A 32 2.43 -19.15 9.42
CA SER A 32 1.30 -19.64 10.23
C SER A 32 1.47 -19.31 11.71
N THR A 33 2.70 -19.08 12.18
CA THR A 33 2.95 -18.62 13.56
C THR A 33 2.66 -17.13 13.72
N GLY A 34 1.84 -16.78 14.71
CA GLY A 34 1.41 -15.40 14.96
C GLY A 34 2.55 -14.37 15.08
N PRO A 35 3.58 -14.60 15.92
CA PRO A 35 4.68 -13.65 16.10
C PRO A 35 5.50 -13.42 14.83
N LEU A 36 5.79 -14.49 14.09
CA LEU A 36 6.63 -14.40 12.90
C LEU A 36 5.85 -13.77 11.74
N LYS A 37 4.56 -14.09 11.61
CA LYS A 37 3.65 -13.37 10.70
C LYS A 37 3.64 -11.87 10.98
N LEU A 38 3.52 -11.44 12.24
CA LEU A 38 3.54 -10.02 12.62
C LEU A 38 4.88 -9.37 12.25
N LEU A 39 6.00 -10.05 12.51
CA LEU A 39 7.32 -9.54 12.18
C LEU A 39 7.50 -9.36 10.66
N PHE A 40 7.06 -10.33 9.86
CA PHE A 40 7.08 -10.22 8.40
C PHE A 40 6.15 -9.12 7.89
N SER A 41 4.94 -8.97 8.46
CA SER A 41 4.03 -7.85 8.16
C SER A 41 4.66 -6.50 8.48
N LEU A 42 5.42 -6.38 9.58
CA LEU A 42 6.15 -5.16 9.93
C LEU A 42 7.22 -4.83 8.88
N PHE A 43 8.07 -5.78 8.51
CA PHE A 43 9.09 -5.56 7.48
C PHE A 43 8.46 -5.19 6.14
N PHE A 44 7.38 -5.86 5.75
CA PHE A 44 6.65 -5.56 4.53
C PHE A 44 6.03 -4.15 4.57
N SER A 45 5.47 -3.76 5.72
CA SER A 45 4.90 -2.43 5.94
C SER A 45 5.97 -1.34 5.85
N ILE A 46 7.16 -1.56 6.41
CA ILE A 46 8.30 -0.64 6.31
C ILE A 46 8.73 -0.50 4.84
N PHE A 47 8.95 -1.62 4.15
CA PHE A 47 9.40 -1.61 2.75
C PHE A 47 8.39 -0.89 1.84
N LYS A 48 7.11 -1.21 1.97
CA LYS A 48 6.02 -0.54 1.24
C LYS A 48 5.94 0.94 1.54
N THR A 49 6.16 1.33 2.79
CA THR A 49 6.19 2.75 3.19
C THR A 49 7.34 3.50 2.52
N GLN A 50 8.54 2.89 2.46
CA GLN A 50 9.67 3.47 1.75
C GLN A 50 9.41 3.59 0.24
N GLN A 51 8.76 2.60 -0.38
CA GLN A 51 8.35 2.69 -1.79
C GLN A 51 7.37 3.83 -2.04
N ILE A 52 6.34 3.99 -1.19
CA ILE A 52 5.35 5.07 -1.31
C ILE A 52 6.04 6.41 -1.20
N VAL A 53 6.80 6.64 -0.13
CA VAL A 53 7.42 7.94 0.11
C VAL A 53 8.52 8.24 -0.89
N GLY A 54 9.31 7.23 -1.28
CA GLY A 54 10.27 7.36 -2.37
C GLY A 54 9.62 7.81 -3.67
N ALA A 55 8.47 7.22 -4.04
CA ALA A 55 7.73 7.60 -5.24
C ALA A 55 7.09 9.00 -5.13
N VAL A 56 6.53 9.36 -3.96
CA VAL A 56 6.00 10.70 -3.70
C VAL A 56 7.09 11.76 -3.84
N GLU A 57 8.24 11.54 -3.20
CA GLU A 57 9.35 12.51 -3.22
C GLU A 57 10.04 12.57 -4.58
N LEU A 58 10.13 11.45 -5.30
CA LEU A 58 10.63 11.45 -6.68
C LEU A 58 9.71 12.28 -7.58
N ALA A 59 8.39 12.11 -7.46
CA ALA A 59 7.42 12.92 -8.20
C ALA A 59 7.50 14.40 -7.82
N ALA A 60 7.64 14.70 -6.53
CA ALA A 60 7.78 16.08 -6.04
C ALA A 60 9.04 16.77 -6.59
N LYS A 61 10.14 16.02 -6.77
CA LYS A 61 11.38 16.52 -7.38
C LYS A 61 11.31 16.63 -8.90
N ALA A 62 10.53 15.77 -9.54
CA ALA A 62 10.36 15.74 -11.00
C ALA A 62 9.46 16.87 -11.52
N VAL A 63 8.58 17.43 -10.67
CA VAL A 63 7.86 18.66 -10.99
C VAL A 63 8.87 19.82 -10.96
N ALA A 64 9.27 20.30 -12.14
CA ALA A 64 10.16 21.45 -12.27
C ALA A 64 9.52 22.69 -11.62
N ALA A 65 10.33 23.50 -10.93
CA ALA A 65 9.87 24.72 -10.29
C ALA A 65 9.29 25.74 -11.29
N GLU A 66 9.62 25.60 -12.57
CA GLU A 66 9.16 26.45 -13.69
C GLU A 66 7.75 26.07 -14.18
N ASP A 67 7.30 24.82 -13.96
CA ASP A 67 5.94 24.34 -14.26
C ASP A 67 4.95 24.60 -13.09
N LEU A 68 5.39 25.28 -12.03
CA LEU A 68 4.56 25.78 -10.93
C LEU A 68 3.86 27.10 -11.27
N LEU A 69 3.65 27.41 -12.56
CA LEU A 69 2.62 28.38 -12.91
C LEU A 69 1.29 27.83 -12.36
N PRO A 70 0.52 28.63 -11.60
CA PRO A 70 -0.73 28.17 -11.01
C PRO A 70 -1.75 27.91 -12.13
N HIS A 71 -1.72 26.71 -12.70
CA HIS A 71 -2.66 26.28 -13.73
C HIS A 71 -4.03 25.89 -13.15
N SER A 72 -4.18 25.90 -11.82
CA SER A 72 -5.43 25.63 -11.11
C SER A 72 -5.71 26.74 -10.08
N ALA A 73 -6.92 27.29 -10.11
CA ALA A 73 -7.37 28.33 -9.19
C ALA A 73 -7.43 27.90 -7.70
N TYR A 74 -7.27 26.60 -7.41
CA TYR A 74 -7.53 26.02 -6.09
C TYR A 74 -6.31 25.33 -5.45
N PHE A 75 -5.26 25.02 -6.21
CA PHE A 75 -4.10 24.28 -5.71
C PHE A 75 -2.78 24.96 -6.12
N PRO A 76 -2.05 25.60 -5.18
CA PRO A 76 -0.79 26.28 -5.46
C PRO A 76 0.41 25.33 -5.68
N VAL A 77 0.23 24.02 -5.45
CA VAL A 77 1.29 23.00 -5.58
C VAL A 77 0.75 21.84 -6.39
N ALA A 78 1.54 21.32 -7.34
CA ALA A 78 1.20 20.13 -8.12
C ALA A 78 1.22 18.88 -7.23
N ILE A 79 0.09 18.61 -6.56
CA ILE A 79 -0.06 17.49 -5.63
C ILE A 79 -0.52 16.21 -6.34
N ALA A 80 -1.25 16.34 -7.44
CA ALA A 80 -1.74 15.22 -8.24
C ALA A 80 -0.63 14.21 -8.66
N PRO A 81 0.53 14.62 -9.22
CA PRO A 81 1.58 13.67 -9.58
C PRO A 81 2.15 12.95 -8.34
N CYS A 82 2.32 13.66 -7.22
CA CYS A 82 2.78 13.09 -5.96
C CYS A 82 1.83 12.00 -5.44
N LEU A 83 0.52 12.27 -5.44
CA LEU A 83 -0.48 11.30 -5.01
C LEU A 83 -0.54 10.08 -5.94
N LEU A 84 -0.48 10.30 -7.25
CA LEU A 84 -0.54 9.23 -8.24
C LEU A 84 0.70 8.33 -8.16
N CYS A 85 1.91 8.90 -8.14
CA CYS A 85 3.15 8.15 -8.01
C CYS A 85 3.23 7.42 -6.66
N GLY A 86 2.82 8.07 -5.56
CA GLY A 86 2.73 7.44 -4.25
C GLY A 86 1.77 6.25 -4.23
N PHE A 87 0.59 6.40 -4.85
CA PHE A 87 -0.39 5.32 -4.97
C PHE A 87 0.17 4.14 -5.77
N LEU A 88 0.74 4.39 -6.94
CA LEU A 88 1.34 3.35 -7.79
C LEU A 88 2.51 2.66 -7.10
N GLY A 89 3.37 3.42 -6.42
CA GLY A 89 4.48 2.89 -5.61
C GLY A 89 3.99 1.99 -4.46
N GLY A 90 2.90 2.38 -3.79
CA GLY A 90 2.31 1.59 -2.70
C GLY A 90 1.62 0.30 -3.17
N CYS A 91 0.91 0.36 -4.29
CA CYS A 91 0.28 -0.80 -4.89
C CYS A 91 1.33 -1.83 -5.34
N GLY A 92 2.53 -1.38 -5.74
CA GLY A 92 3.72 -2.20 -5.99
C GLY A 92 3.43 -3.46 -6.81
N GLY A 93 2.70 -3.29 -7.92
CA GLY A 93 2.36 -4.37 -8.83
C GLY A 93 1.14 -5.21 -8.42
N ALA A 94 0.37 -4.88 -7.38
CA ALA A 94 -0.87 -5.59 -7.05
C ALA A 94 -1.89 -5.64 -8.20
N PHE A 95 -1.76 -4.75 -9.19
CA PHE A 95 -2.57 -4.75 -10.42
C PHE A 95 -1.93 -5.53 -11.58
N LEU A 96 -0.77 -6.19 -11.38
CA LEU A 96 0.00 -6.88 -12.41
C LEU A 96 0.33 -8.33 -12.01
N PRO A 97 0.16 -9.31 -12.90
CA PRO A 97 -0.55 -9.23 -14.19
C PRO A 97 -2.05 -9.03 -13.95
N LEU A 98 -2.72 -8.25 -14.81
CA LEU A 98 -4.14 -7.88 -14.68
C LEU A 98 -5.07 -9.10 -14.51
N SER A 99 -4.68 -10.27 -15.01
CA SER A 99 -5.43 -11.54 -14.87
C SER A 99 -5.39 -12.16 -13.48
N THR A 100 -4.34 -11.91 -12.70
CA THR A 100 -4.08 -12.56 -11.40
C THR A 100 -4.14 -11.56 -10.25
N GLY A 101 -3.76 -10.30 -10.50
CA GLY A 101 -3.81 -9.20 -9.52
C GLY A 101 -5.22 -8.70 -9.20
N LEU A 102 -6.19 -8.92 -10.10
CA LEU A 102 -7.59 -8.58 -9.83
C LEU A 102 -8.30 -9.61 -8.93
N LYS A 103 -7.85 -10.86 -8.86
CA LYS A 103 -8.49 -11.90 -8.03
C LYS A 103 -8.50 -11.55 -6.53
N PRO A 104 -7.38 -11.10 -5.91
CA PRO A 104 -7.39 -10.63 -4.53
C PRO A 104 -8.34 -9.44 -4.28
N ILE A 105 -8.56 -8.62 -5.31
CA ILE A 105 -9.52 -7.50 -5.23
C ILE A 105 -10.95 -8.04 -5.27
N GLU A 106 -11.25 -9.01 -6.13
CA GLU A 106 -12.53 -9.70 -6.18
C GLU A 106 -12.83 -10.47 -4.87
N GLU A 107 -11.80 -11.02 -4.22
CA GLU A 107 -11.89 -11.82 -2.99
C GLU A 107 -12.03 -11.05 -1.67
N GLY A 108 -12.01 -9.71 -1.68
CA GLY A 108 -12.11 -8.95 -0.42
C GLY A 108 -10.82 -8.35 0.11
N ARG A 109 -9.68 -8.76 -0.44
CA ARG A 109 -8.35 -8.50 0.13
C ARG A 109 -7.75 -7.19 -0.39
N VAL A 110 -8.53 -6.12 -0.24
CA VAL A 110 -8.26 -4.78 -0.81
C VAL A 110 -7.43 -3.87 0.10
N TRP A 111 -7.00 -4.32 1.30
CA TRP A 111 -6.33 -3.43 2.25
C TRP A 111 -5.08 -2.79 1.68
N ASN A 112 -4.24 -3.55 0.99
CA ASN A 112 -3.01 -3.01 0.40
C ASN A 112 -3.27 -1.88 -0.59
N VAL A 113 -4.34 -1.98 -1.38
CA VAL A 113 -4.75 -0.95 -2.35
C VAL A 113 -5.35 0.26 -1.64
N ARG A 114 -6.26 0.02 -0.67
CA ARG A 114 -6.86 1.10 0.14
C ARG A 114 -5.80 1.89 0.91
N ALA A 115 -4.89 1.19 1.58
CA ALA A 115 -3.80 1.81 2.32
C ALA A 115 -2.81 2.53 1.39
N ALA A 116 -2.55 2.00 0.19
CA ALA A 116 -1.76 2.70 -0.82
C ALA A 116 -2.44 3.96 -1.36
N PHE A 117 -3.78 4.05 -1.32
CA PHE A 117 -4.52 5.27 -1.69
C PHE A 117 -4.46 6.32 -0.57
N PHE A 118 -4.70 5.92 0.68
CA PHE A 118 -4.72 6.86 1.80
C PHE A 118 -3.33 7.33 2.25
N ALA A 119 -2.32 6.46 2.24
CA ALA A 119 -1.00 6.79 2.78
C ALA A 119 -0.31 7.98 2.07
N PRO A 120 -0.30 8.12 0.73
CA PRO A 120 0.22 9.31 0.06
C PRO A 120 -0.54 10.59 0.46
N CYS A 121 -1.87 10.51 0.57
CA CYS A 121 -2.70 11.64 0.98
C CYS A 121 -2.34 12.11 2.40
N ILE A 122 -2.24 11.17 3.34
CA ILE A 122 -1.86 11.44 4.74
C ILE A 122 -0.44 12.01 4.79
N TYR A 123 0.50 11.42 4.04
CA TYR A 123 1.89 11.85 4.02
C TYR A 123 2.07 13.27 3.47
N VAL A 124 1.46 13.55 2.31
CA VAL A 124 1.49 14.90 1.72
C VAL A 124 0.82 15.89 2.66
N ALA A 125 -0.30 15.53 3.29
CA ALA A 125 -0.98 16.43 4.19
C ALA A 125 -0.16 16.75 5.44
N ALA A 126 0.40 15.73 6.09
CA ALA A 126 1.24 15.88 7.26
C ALA A 126 2.47 16.76 6.96
N THR A 127 3.16 16.50 5.85
CA THR A 127 4.42 17.19 5.53
C THR A 127 4.23 18.58 4.92
N ARG A 128 3.24 18.76 4.03
CA ARG A 128 3.06 20.01 3.26
C ARG A 128 2.06 20.99 3.87
N TYR A 129 1.03 20.51 4.57
CA TYR A 129 0.03 21.38 5.20
C TYR A 129 0.26 21.56 6.70
N PHE A 130 0.64 20.50 7.41
CA PHE A 130 0.84 20.55 8.86
C PHE A 130 2.31 20.74 9.28
N GLY A 131 3.25 20.67 8.34
CA GLY A 131 4.67 20.87 8.61
C GLY A 131 5.28 19.80 9.53
N CYS A 132 4.69 18.61 9.60
CA CYS A 132 5.27 17.49 10.34
C CYS A 132 6.61 17.08 9.71
N ASP A 133 7.53 16.61 10.56
CA ASP A 133 8.80 16.09 10.08
C ASP A 133 8.61 14.88 9.16
N LEU A 134 9.50 14.74 8.18
CA LEU A 134 9.45 13.68 7.18
C LEU A 134 9.55 12.30 7.82
N LEU A 135 10.33 12.16 8.90
CA LEU A 135 10.48 10.91 9.62
C LEU A 135 9.20 10.54 10.38
N ASP A 136 8.60 11.49 11.09
CA ASP A 136 7.36 11.28 11.83
C ASP A 136 6.20 10.93 10.89
N ALA A 137 6.09 11.63 9.76
CA ALA A 137 5.09 11.34 8.74
C ALA A 137 5.29 9.93 8.14
N LYS A 138 6.54 9.51 7.89
CA LYS A 138 6.88 8.14 7.45
C LYS A 138 6.48 7.09 8.49
N MET A 139 6.80 7.32 9.76
CA MET A 139 6.43 6.40 10.84
C MET A 139 4.91 6.31 11.00
N GLY A 140 4.21 7.45 10.92
CA GLY A 140 2.75 7.51 11.02
C GLY A 140 2.05 6.68 9.94
N ILE A 141 2.46 6.80 8.67
CA ILE A 141 1.88 5.99 7.60
C ILE A 141 2.28 4.51 7.70
N CYS A 142 3.49 4.20 8.19
CA CYS A 142 3.91 2.81 8.43
C CYS A 142 3.02 2.15 9.50
N LEU A 143 2.78 2.86 10.61
CA LEU A 143 1.91 2.40 11.69
C LEU A 143 0.46 2.28 11.22
N PHE A 144 -0.06 3.25 10.47
CA PHE A 144 -1.40 3.18 9.88
C PHE A 144 -1.58 1.90 9.05
N ARG A 145 -0.60 1.55 8.21
CA ARG A 145 -0.63 0.33 7.39
C ARG A 145 -0.61 -0.93 8.25
N LEU A 146 0.34 -1.01 9.18
CA LEU A 146 0.51 -2.16 10.06
C LEU A 146 -0.73 -2.40 10.91
N LEU A 147 -1.27 -1.35 11.54
CA LEU A 147 -2.47 -1.45 12.37
C LEU A 147 -3.68 -1.92 11.56
N GLY A 148 -3.82 -1.47 10.30
CA GLY A 148 -4.87 -1.98 9.44
C GLY A 148 -4.66 -3.42 8.97
N GLU A 149 -3.43 -3.94 8.94
CA GLU A 149 -3.20 -5.38 8.72
C GLU A 149 -3.53 -6.21 9.96
N VAL A 150 -3.16 -5.71 11.15
CA VAL A 150 -3.35 -6.40 12.44
C VAL A 150 -4.82 -6.39 12.89
N PHE A 151 -5.55 -5.29 12.62
CA PHE A 151 -6.92 -5.09 13.09
C PHE A 151 -7.90 -4.86 11.92
N PRO A 152 -8.25 -5.91 11.15
CA PRO A 152 -9.10 -5.77 9.96
C PRO A 152 -10.53 -5.30 10.28
N GLY A 153 -11.14 -5.79 11.37
CA GLY A 153 -12.50 -5.41 11.77
C GLY A 153 -12.65 -3.91 12.07
N PRO A 154 -11.88 -3.34 13.02
CA PRO A 154 -11.92 -1.91 13.33
C PRO A 154 -11.62 -1.03 12.11
N ARG A 155 -10.64 -1.43 11.30
CA ARG A 155 -10.29 -0.76 10.04
C ARG A 155 -11.46 -0.71 9.07
N ASP A 156 -12.11 -1.84 8.83
CA ASP A 156 -13.20 -1.93 7.86
C ASP A 156 -14.42 -1.16 8.36
N ALA A 157 -14.69 -1.16 9.67
CA ALA A 157 -15.71 -0.32 10.28
C ALA A 157 -15.40 1.18 10.10
N ALA A 158 -14.16 1.61 10.34
CA ALA A 158 -13.74 2.99 10.19
C ALA A 158 -13.80 3.49 8.73
N LEU A 159 -13.53 2.60 7.76
CA LEU A 159 -13.51 2.94 6.33
C LEU A 159 -14.81 2.68 5.59
N ALA A 160 -15.77 1.98 6.21
CA ALA A 160 -17.10 1.76 5.65
C ALA A 160 -17.79 3.07 5.16
N PRO A 161 -17.83 4.18 5.94
CA PRO A 161 -18.51 5.40 5.49
C PRO A 161 -17.81 6.04 4.29
N VAL A 162 -16.47 6.07 4.29
CA VAL A 162 -15.68 6.63 3.18
C VAL A 162 -15.89 5.79 1.92
N THR A 163 -15.90 4.47 2.07
CA THR A 163 -16.14 3.53 0.97
C THR A 163 -17.55 3.71 0.40
N ALA A 164 -18.57 3.85 1.25
CA ALA A 164 -19.94 4.10 0.83
C ALA A 164 -20.09 5.43 0.06
N ALA A 165 -19.44 6.49 0.53
CA ALA A 165 -19.44 7.79 -0.15
C ALA A 165 -18.77 7.72 -1.54
N LEU A 166 -17.63 7.01 -1.64
CA LEU A 166 -16.94 6.80 -2.91
C LEU A 166 -17.81 6.00 -3.89
N TYR A 167 -18.49 4.95 -3.44
CA TYR A 167 -19.41 4.19 -4.29
C TYR A 167 -20.61 5.01 -4.75
N ALA A 168 -21.19 5.83 -3.86
CA ALA A 168 -22.28 6.73 -4.21
C ALA A 168 -21.84 7.75 -5.29
N SER A 169 -20.61 8.26 -5.19
CA SER A 169 -20.08 9.23 -6.15
C SER A 169 -19.71 8.63 -7.52
N THR A 170 -19.31 7.36 -7.57
CA THR A 170 -18.77 6.71 -8.79
C THR A 170 -19.81 5.97 -9.61
N ARG A 171 -21.08 5.91 -9.17
CA ARG A 171 -22.19 5.15 -9.81
C ARG A 171 -21.86 3.67 -10.06
N VAL A 172 -20.83 3.13 -9.42
CA VAL A 172 -20.50 1.70 -9.49
C VAL A 172 -21.58 0.96 -8.72
N ARG A 173 -22.26 0.01 -9.36
CA ARG A 173 -23.35 -0.76 -8.74
C ARG A 173 -22.83 -1.44 -7.48
N SER A 174 -23.52 -1.23 -6.36
CA SER A 174 -23.24 -1.84 -5.06
C SER A 174 -23.32 -3.37 -5.07
N SER A 175 -23.74 -4.02 -6.16
CA SER A 175 -23.75 -5.49 -6.29
C SER A 175 -22.36 -6.09 -6.48
N VAL A 176 -21.33 -5.29 -6.78
CA VAL A 176 -19.92 -5.71 -6.73
C VAL A 176 -19.39 -5.41 -5.32
N VAL A 177 -20.09 -5.93 -4.29
CA VAL A 177 -19.53 -5.94 -2.94
C VAL A 177 -18.40 -6.96 -2.96
N VAL A 178 -17.19 -6.46 -3.10
CA VAL A 178 -15.98 -7.17 -2.70
C VAL A 178 -16.19 -7.57 -1.24
N PRO A 179 -16.41 -8.86 -0.93
CA PRO A 179 -16.81 -9.28 0.40
C PRO A 179 -15.76 -8.83 1.40
N VAL A 180 -16.18 -8.29 2.55
CA VAL A 180 -15.27 -8.13 3.69
C VAL A 180 -14.62 -9.49 3.88
N ALA A 181 -13.28 -9.55 3.87
CA ALA A 181 -12.56 -10.80 3.99
C ALA A 181 -13.17 -11.57 5.17
N LYS A 182 -13.81 -12.71 4.89
CA LYS A 182 -14.31 -13.60 5.96
C LYS A 182 -13.12 -13.83 6.86
N ASP A 183 -13.31 -13.53 8.15
CA ASP A 183 -12.30 -13.82 9.16
C ASP A 183 -11.72 -15.19 8.85
N PHE A 184 -10.40 -15.27 8.67
CA PHE A 184 -9.72 -16.50 9.02
C PHE A 184 -9.92 -16.61 10.51
N SER A 185 -11.05 -17.22 10.90
CA SER A 185 -11.26 -17.77 12.21
C SER A 185 -9.95 -18.45 12.57
N LEU A 186 -9.24 -17.87 13.53
CA LEU A 186 -8.27 -18.61 14.32
C LEU A 186 -9.04 -19.84 14.77
N GLY A 187 -8.81 -20.96 14.09
CA GLY A 187 -9.27 -22.26 14.54
C GLY A 187 -8.60 -22.49 15.89
N ALA A 188 -9.34 -22.15 16.93
CA ALA A 188 -9.24 -22.83 18.21
C ALA A 188 -9.86 -24.22 18.05
#